data_AF-A0A2X2X6Q5-F1
#
_entry.id   AF-A0A2X2X6Q5-F1
#
_cell.length_a   1.000
_cell.length_b   1.000
_cell.length_c   1.000
_cell.angle_alpha   90.00
_cell.angle_beta   90.00
_cell.angle_gamma   90.00
#
_symmetry.space_group_name_H-M   'P 1'
#
loop_
_entity.id
_entity.type
_entity.pdbx_description
1 polymer ?
#
loop_
_entity_poly.entity_id
_entity_poly.type
_entity_poly.pdbx_seq_one_letter_code
_entity_poly.pdbx_strand_id
1 'polypeptide(L)' 'MRTPLEWRQAIYEEKLAQARESIIADNNIQTLRRFFDADLDEESIRPI' A
#
# COMPACT_ATOMS: atom_id res chain seq x y z
N MET A 1 -27.62 -0.79 0.48
CA MET A 1 -27.22 0.61 0.68
C MET A 1 -26.11 0.63 1.69
N ARG A 2 -24.89 1.00 1.31
CA ARG A 2 -23.78 1.18 2.26
C ARG A 2 -23.97 2.51 2.96
N THR A 3 -23.76 2.54 4.27
CA THR A 3 -23.73 3.77 5.05
C THR A 3 -22.56 4.65 4.57
N PRO A 4 -22.61 5.98 4.75
CA PRO A 4 -21.51 6.87 4.39
C PRO A 4 -20.16 6.46 5.02
N LEU A 5 -20.20 5.83 6.20
CA LEU A 5 -19.03 5.31 6.90
C LEU A 5 -18.40 4.12 6.17
N GLU A 6 -19.23 3.16 5.72
CA GLU A 6 -18.78 2.00 4.95
C GLU A 6 -18.24 2.40 3.57
N TRP A 7 -18.78 3.45 2.97
CA TRP A 7 -18.22 4.01 1.73
C TRP A 7 -16.81 4.56 1.93
N ARG A 8 -16.61 5.34 2.99
CA ARG A 8 -15.28 5.84 3.34
C ARG A 8 -14.31 4.70 3.59
N GLN A 9 -14.75 3.65 4.27
CA GLN A 9 -13.93 2.48 4.57
C GLN A 9 -13.58 1.68 3.30
N ALA A 10 -14.55 1.46 2.41
CA ALA A 10 -14.30 0.78 1.15
C ALA A 10 -13.30 1.53 0.26
N ILE A 11 -13.46 2.86 0.12
CA ILE A 11 -12.53 3.69 -0.67
C ILE A 11 -11.14 3.72 -0.04
N TYR A 12 -11.09 3.74 1.30
CA TYR A 12 -9.83 3.72 2.04
C TYR A 12 -9.07 2.41 1.83
N GLU A 13 -9.75 1.27 1.99
CA GLU A 13 -9.16 -0.06 1.76
C GLU A 13 -8.72 -0.24 0.31
N GLU A 14 -9.51 0.22 -0.66
CA GLU A 14 -9.16 0.18 -2.07
C GLU A 14 -7.90 0.99 -2.39
N LYS A 15 -7.82 2.23 -1.90
CA LYS A 15 -6.63 3.07 -2.07
C LYS A 15 -5.40 2.50 -1.36
N LEU A 16 -5.60 1.90 -0.19
CA LEU A 16 -4.53 1.27 0.57
C LEU A 16 -3.97 0.05 -0.16
N ALA A 17 -4.86 -0.81 -0.69
CA ALA A 17 -4.47 -1.97 -1.49
C ALA A 17 -3.74 -1.53 -2.77
N GLN A 18 -4.27 -0.51 -3.47
CA GLN A 18 -3.64 0.04 -4.67
C GLN A 18 -2.25 0.62 -4.39
N ALA A 19 -2.09 1.34 -3.28
CA ALA A 19 -0.79 1.89 -2.88
C ALA A 19 0.20 0.76 -2.56
N ARG A 20 -0.25 -0.28 -1.87
CA ARG A 20 0.58 -1.46 -1.55
C ARG A 20 1.05 -2.18 -2.80
N GLU A 21 0.15 -2.46 -3.74
CA GLU A 21 0.53 -3.07 -5.02
C GLU A 21 1.48 -2.17 -5.82
N SER A 22 1.23 -0.86 -5.84
CA SER A 22 2.08 0.09 -6.57
C SER A 22 3.50 0.15 -6.01
N ILE A 23 3.66 0.08 -4.67
CA ILE A 23 4.98 0.06 -4.01
C ILE A 23 5.70 -1.26 -4.28
N ILE A 24 4.99 -2.40 -4.25
CA ILE A 24 5.59 -3.72 -4.55
C ILE A 24 6.02 -3.80 -6.01
N ALA A 25 5.22 -3.27 -6.93
CA ALA A 25 5.51 -3.24 -8.36
C ALA A 25 6.56 -2.18 -8.74
N ASP A 26 6.90 -1.27 -7.82
CA ASP A 26 7.89 -0.21 -8.10
C ASP A 26 9.30 -0.79 -8.22
N ASN A 27 9.90 -0.56 -9.38
CA ASN A 27 11.20 -1.12 -9.72
C ASN A 27 12.34 -0.49 -8.90
N ASN A 28 12.17 0.75 -8.43
CA ASN A 28 13.12 1.40 -7.53
C ASN A 28 13.07 0.74 -6.14
N ILE A 29 11.87 0.45 -5.63
CA ILE A 29 11.69 -0.27 -4.36
C ILE A 29 12.37 -1.64 -4.45
N GLN A 30 12.11 -2.41 -5.52
CA GLN A 30 12.75 -3.72 -5.72
C GLN A 30 14.28 -3.63 -5.81
N THR A 31 14.80 -2.61 -6.49
CA THR A 31 16.23 -2.35 -6.58
C THR A 31 16.82 -2.03 -5.20
N LEU A 32 16.18 -1.16 -4.43
CA LEU A 32 16.60 -0.80 -3.07
C LEU A 32 16.57 -2.01 -2.13
N ARG A 33 15.52 -2.83 -2.16
CA ARG A 33 15.44 -4.08 -1.39
C ARG A 33 16.64 -4.99 -1.66
N ARG A 34 17.00 -5.17 -2.93
CA ARG A 34 18.14 -6.01 -3.33
C ARG A 34 19.49 -5.39 -2.99
N PHE A 35 19.61 -4.07 -3.03
CA PHE A 35 20.84 -3.34 -2.68
C PHE A 35 21.12 -3.36 -1.18
N PHE A 36 20.07 -3.21 -0.37
CA PHE A 36 20.18 -3.15 1.09
C PHE A 36 19.89 -4.47 1.79
N ASP A 37 19.58 -5.54 1.03
CA ASP A 37 19.08 -6.82 1.54
C ASP A 37 17.94 -6.63 2.54
N ALA A 38 17.01 -5.74 2.18
CA ALA A 38 15.95 -5.26 3.04
C ALA A 38 14.58 -5.77 2.59
N ASP A 39 13.73 -6.05 3.58
CA ASP A 39 12.33 -6.39 3.35
C ASP A 39 11.43 -5.17 3.45
N LEU A 40 10.45 -5.13 2.55
CA LEU A 40 9.41 -4.11 2.59
C LEU A 40 8.40 -4.50 3.66
N ASP A 41 8.31 -3.69 4.71
CA ASP A 41 7.24 -3.82 5.70
C ASP A 41 5.95 -3.20 5.12
N GLU A 42 5.13 -4.07 4.55
CA GLU A 42 3.84 -3.70 3.98
C GLU A 42 2.86 -3.17 5.04
N GLU A 43 3.01 -3.50 6.32
CA GLU A 43 2.16 -3.00 7.42
C GLU A 43 2.51 -1.55 7.81
N SER A 44 3.70 -1.08 7.47
CA SER A 44 4.10 0.31 7.65
C SER A 44 3.49 1.26 6.62
N ILE A 45 2.87 0.75 5.55
CA ILE A 45 2.18 1.58 4.55
C ILE A 45 0.91 2.14 5.18
N ARG A 46 0.97 3.40 5.61
CA ARG A 46 -0.16 4.14 6.17
C ARG A 46 -0.45 5.37 5.32
N PRO A 47 -1.73 5.69 5.07
CA PRO A 47 -2.08 6.94 4.43
C PRO A 47 -1.83 8.10 5.39
N ILE A 48 -1.17 9.13 4.85
CA ILE A 48 -0.85 10.42 5.48
C ILE A 48 -1.94 11.46 5.22
#